data_AF-A0A0N0PG01-F1
#
_entry.id   AF-A0A0N0PG01-F1
#
_cell.length_a   1.000
_cell.length_b   1.000
_cell.length_c   1.000
_cell.angle_alpha   90.00
_cell.angle_beta   90.00
_cell.angle_gamma   90.00
#
_symmetry.space_group_name_H-M   'P 1'
#
loop_
_entity.id
_entity.type
_entity.pdbx_description
1 polymer ?
#
loop_
_entity_poly.entity_id
_entity_poly.type
_entity_poly.pdbx_seq_one_letter_code
_entity_poly.pdbx_strand_id
1 'polypeptide(L)'
;MSCEPLYDSQLPSSLEGTELPSTPEKKKQTPQSDTPQNVRVLYNLVDNLRLKTSMLVDCSVPTVYYGARTHKQLQQVIKEFARTDYCGQLQMTVLSSRDYSCVREFDKKTWSTRNDMCRACVKPYTTKSIEQRADSNCKYYDNRASLNHQTLPPAFDLDELIAKGEEIRACPYYAARGMAASAHIVFCPYNYLIEPSIRSSVSTE
;
A
#
# COMPACT_ATOMS: atom_id res chain seq x y z
N MET A 1 32.78 22.76 42.11
CA MET A 1 32.63 22.59 43.57
C MET A 1 31.72 21.41 43.79
N SER A 2 32.22 20.47 44.57
CA SER A 2 31.69 19.16 44.94
C SER A 2 30.28 19.24 45.51
N CYS A 3 29.48 18.18 45.31
CA CYS A 3 28.74 17.47 46.37
C CYS A 3 27.80 16.40 45.75
N GLU A 4 28.19 15.14 45.91
CA GLU A 4 27.26 14.08 46.32
C GLU A 4 27.39 13.91 47.85
N PRO A 5 26.62 13.03 48.53
CA PRO A 5 25.18 12.74 48.47
C PRO A 5 24.59 12.78 49.92
N LEU A 6 23.30 12.49 50.13
CA LEU A 6 22.73 11.81 51.32
C LEU A 6 21.20 11.90 51.31
N TYR A 7 20.53 10.82 50.91
CA TYR A 7 19.23 10.47 51.49
C TYR A 7 19.23 8.97 51.74
N ASP A 8 19.11 8.64 53.02
CA ASP A 8 19.04 7.31 53.58
C ASP A 8 17.56 6.94 53.81
N SER A 9 17.32 5.63 53.76
CA SER A 9 16.35 4.88 54.56
C SER A 9 14.86 4.82 54.15
N GLN A 10 14.49 3.56 53.86
CA GLN A 10 13.27 2.83 54.25
C GLN A 10 12.10 2.71 53.24
N LEU A 11 12.19 1.67 52.39
CA LEU A 11 11.01 0.95 51.88
C LEU A 11 10.57 -0.12 52.88
N PRO A 12 9.27 -0.21 53.24
CA PRO A 12 8.73 -1.38 53.91
C PRO A 12 8.43 -2.51 52.91
N SER A 13 8.69 -3.72 53.38
CA SER A 13 8.49 -5.01 52.73
C SER A 13 7.02 -5.44 52.67
N SER A 14 6.78 -6.42 51.79
CA SER A 14 5.62 -7.32 51.68
C SER A 14 4.34 -6.80 51.02
N LEU A 15 4.17 -7.12 49.74
CA LEU A 15 2.96 -7.77 49.23
C LEU A 15 3.35 -8.80 48.16
N GLU A 16 2.75 -9.98 48.31
CA GLU A 16 3.03 -11.23 47.64
C GLU A 16 2.73 -11.24 46.14
N GLY A 17 3.29 -12.26 45.48
CA GLY A 17 3.40 -12.39 44.04
C GLY A 17 2.09 -12.28 43.29
N THR A 18 2.16 -11.61 42.14
CA THR A 18 1.21 -11.79 41.05
C THR A 18 2.04 -12.19 39.84
N GLU A 19 2.05 -13.49 39.53
CA GLU A 19 2.67 -14.02 38.33
C GLU A 19 1.99 -13.43 37.08
N LEU A 20 2.79 -13.21 36.03
CA LEU A 20 2.33 -12.75 34.73
C LEU A 20 1.26 -13.70 34.15
N PRO A 21 0.30 -13.18 33.36
CA PRO A 21 -0.71 -14.04 32.72
C PRO A 21 -0.04 -15.01 31.74
N SER A 22 -0.13 -16.29 32.06
CA SER A 22 0.26 -17.40 31.21
C SER A 22 -0.69 -17.51 30.01
N THR A 23 -0.13 -17.88 28.85
CA THR A 23 -0.91 -18.26 27.68
C THR A 23 -1.74 -19.50 28.01
N PRO A 24 -3.00 -19.60 27.54
CA PRO A 24 -3.85 -20.74 27.87
C PRO A 24 -3.19 -22.04 27.41
N GLU A 25 -3.04 -22.97 28.35
CA GLU A 25 -2.50 -24.31 28.10
C GLU A 25 -3.27 -24.99 26.96
N LYS A 26 -2.53 -25.53 26.00
CA LYS A 26 -3.07 -26.36 24.92
C LYS A 26 -3.71 -27.59 25.55
N LYS A 27 -5.04 -27.60 25.63
CA LYS A 27 -5.85 -28.75 26.07
C LYS A 27 -5.35 -30.00 25.34
N LYS A 28 -4.76 -30.93 26.10
CA LYS A 28 -4.23 -32.21 25.60
C LYS A 28 -5.38 -32.92 24.89
N GLN A 29 -5.32 -33.00 23.56
CA GLN A 29 -6.35 -33.67 22.77
C GLN A 29 -6.37 -35.14 23.18
N THR A 30 -7.53 -35.59 23.66
CA THR A 30 -7.92 -37.01 23.75
C THR A 30 -7.68 -37.65 22.37
N PRO A 31 -7.15 -38.87 22.26
CA PRO A 31 -6.80 -39.47 20.97
C PRO A 31 -8.04 -39.56 20.10
N GLN A 32 -8.10 -38.71 19.06
CA GLN A 32 -9.13 -38.78 18.04
C GLN A 32 -8.99 -40.13 17.34
N SER A 33 -10.10 -40.86 17.25
CA SER A 33 -10.21 -42.11 16.50
C SER A 33 -9.46 -42.01 15.18
N ASP A 34 -8.50 -42.91 14.97
CA ASP A 34 -7.66 -42.94 13.77
C ASP A 34 -8.53 -42.85 12.53
N THR A 35 -8.49 -41.69 11.86
CA THR A 35 -9.20 -41.49 10.60
C THR A 35 -8.78 -42.62 9.66
N PRO A 36 -9.72 -43.46 9.21
CA PRO A 36 -9.34 -44.65 8.45
C PRO A 36 -8.60 -44.24 7.18
N GLN A 37 -7.61 -45.05 6.81
CA GLN A 37 -6.58 -44.68 5.83
C GLN A 37 -7.18 -44.25 4.48
N ASN A 38 -8.29 -44.86 4.08
CA ASN A 38 -9.06 -44.51 2.88
C ASN A 38 -9.60 -43.07 2.91
N VAL A 39 -10.03 -42.58 4.07
CA VAL A 39 -10.54 -41.20 4.24
C VAL A 39 -9.39 -40.21 4.20
N ARG A 40 -8.23 -40.52 4.80
CA ARG A 40 -7.01 -39.69 4.68
C ARG A 40 -6.52 -39.58 3.24
N VAL A 41 -6.51 -40.71 2.51
CA VAL A 41 -6.17 -40.73 1.09
C VAL A 41 -7.15 -39.88 0.28
N LEU A 42 -8.44 -39.94 0.60
CA LEU A 42 -9.47 -39.14 -0.07
C LEU A 42 -9.26 -37.64 0.14
N TYR A 43 -8.99 -37.21 1.39
CA TYR A 43 -8.66 -35.81 1.69
C TYR A 43 -7.43 -35.34 0.91
N ASN A 44 -6.35 -36.13 0.93
CA ASN A 44 -5.15 -35.80 0.17
C ASN A 44 -5.41 -35.73 -1.33
N LEU A 45 -6.25 -36.61 -1.88
CA LEU A 45 -6.59 -36.60 -3.30
C LEU A 45 -7.41 -35.35 -3.65
N VAL A 46 -8.38 -34.98 -2.81
CA VAL A 46 -9.20 -33.78 -2.96
C VAL A 46 -8.36 -32.51 -2.85
N ASP A 47 -7.39 -32.44 -1.93
CA ASP A 47 -6.48 -31.30 -1.81
C ASP A 47 -5.53 -31.21 -3.00
N ASN A 48 -5.01 -32.34 -3.48
CA ASN A 48 -4.20 -32.37 -4.71
C ASN A 48 -5.01 -31.98 -5.96
N LEU A 49 -6.28 -32.37 -6.03
CA LEU A 49 -7.19 -31.96 -7.09
C LEU A 49 -7.50 -30.46 -6.98
N ARG A 50 -7.72 -29.92 -5.77
CA ARG A 50 -7.89 -28.46 -5.55
C ARG A 50 -6.66 -27.68 -6.01
N LEU A 51 -5.45 -28.15 -5.67
CA LEU A 51 -4.20 -27.51 -6.11
C LEU A 51 -4.02 -27.59 -7.63
N LYS A 52 -4.30 -28.74 -8.24
CA LYS A 52 -4.23 -28.90 -9.71
C LYS A 52 -5.29 -28.05 -10.42
N THR A 53 -6.51 -28.01 -9.91
CA THR A 53 -7.57 -27.17 -10.45
C THR A 53 -7.26 -25.69 -10.25
N SER A 54 -6.64 -25.27 -9.13
CA SER A 54 -6.20 -23.88 -8.96
C SER A 54 -5.12 -23.47 -9.96
N MET A 55 -4.28 -24.40 -10.41
CA MET A 55 -3.29 -24.15 -11.48
C MET A 55 -3.91 -24.10 -12.88
N LEU A 56 -5.11 -24.65 -13.08
CA LEU A 56 -5.83 -24.73 -14.36
C LEU A 56 -6.90 -23.63 -14.52
N VAL A 57 -7.30 -22.97 -13.44
CA VAL A 57 -8.03 -21.70 -13.47
C VAL A 57 -6.99 -20.63 -13.75
N ASP A 58 -7.18 -19.78 -14.78
CA ASP A 58 -6.29 -18.68 -15.16
C ASP A 58 -5.62 -18.02 -13.94
N CYS A 59 -4.43 -18.52 -13.58
CA CYS A 59 -3.69 -18.06 -12.43
C CYS A 59 -2.92 -16.83 -12.88
N SER A 60 -3.64 -15.71 -13.06
CA SER A 60 -2.99 -14.41 -13.11
C SER A 60 -2.14 -14.26 -11.85
N VAL A 61 -0.87 -13.92 -12.02
CA VAL A 61 0.03 -13.68 -10.88
C VAL A 61 -0.64 -12.67 -9.93
N PRO A 62 -0.83 -13.01 -8.65
CA PRO A 62 -1.56 -12.13 -7.74
C PRO A 62 -0.76 -10.85 -7.47
N THR A 63 -1.45 -9.71 -7.45
CA THR A 63 -0.86 -8.44 -7.03
C THR A 63 -0.75 -8.38 -5.50
N VAL A 64 0.45 -8.08 -4.99
CA VAL A 64 0.74 -7.95 -3.56
C VAL A 64 0.50 -6.51 -3.13
N TYR A 65 -0.39 -6.28 -2.16
CA TYR A 65 -0.57 -4.97 -1.55
C TYR A 65 0.15 -4.90 -0.20
N TYR A 66 1.12 -3.99 -0.09
CA TYR A 66 1.84 -3.73 1.15
C TYR A 66 1.31 -2.45 1.80
N GLY A 67 0.63 -2.62 2.93
CA GLY A 67 0.11 -1.51 3.73
C GLY A 67 1.10 -1.04 4.80
N ALA A 68 1.23 0.28 5.00
CA ALA A 68 1.86 0.83 6.21
C ALA A 68 1.09 2.03 6.78
N ARG A 69 1.43 2.47 8.01
CA ARG A 69 0.74 3.59 8.66
C ARG A 69 1.16 4.94 8.10
N THR A 70 2.42 5.08 7.69
CA THR A 70 3.00 6.37 7.27
C THR A 70 3.83 6.23 6.00
N HIS A 71 3.96 7.32 5.23
CA HIS A 71 4.82 7.35 4.04
C HIS A 71 6.30 7.10 4.38
N LYS A 72 6.79 7.56 5.54
CA LYS A 72 8.16 7.28 5.98
C LYS A 72 8.43 5.79 6.19
N GLN A 73 7.45 5.04 6.70
CA GLN A 73 7.56 3.59 6.80
C GLN A 73 7.57 2.92 5.42
N LEU A 74 6.74 3.39 4.49
CA LEU A 74 6.79 2.90 3.11
C LEU A 74 8.14 3.16 2.47
N GLN A 75 8.73 4.35 2.65
CA GLN A 75 10.07 4.68 2.16
C GLN A 75 11.13 3.69 2.67
N GLN A 76 11.07 3.31 3.95
CA GLN A 76 11.98 2.32 4.51
C GLN A 76 11.82 0.95 3.85
N VAL A 77 10.57 0.49 3.67
CA VAL A 77 10.30 -0.81 3.05
C VAL A 77 10.70 -0.82 1.57
N ILE A 78 10.48 0.27 0.84
CA ILE A 78 10.89 0.42 -0.55
C ILE A 78 12.41 0.36 -0.69
N LYS A 79 13.15 0.96 0.25
CA LYS A 79 14.62 0.84 0.30
C LYS A 79 15.08 -0.60 0.51
N GLU A 80 14.39 -1.37 1.33
CA GLU A 80 14.70 -2.80 1.48
C GLU A 80 14.26 -3.61 0.25
N PHE A 81 13.13 -3.30 -0.37
CA PHE A 81 12.70 -3.89 -1.64
C PHE A 81 13.76 -3.70 -2.74
N ALA A 82 14.35 -2.50 -2.81
CA ALA A 82 15.41 -2.18 -3.76
C ALA A 82 16.67 -3.06 -3.61
N ARG A 83 16.89 -3.67 -2.44
CA ARG A 83 18.02 -4.56 -2.13
C ARG A 83 17.74 -6.02 -2.45
N THR A 84 16.52 -6.37 -2.84
CA THR A 84 16.13 -7.74 -3.17
C THR A 84 16.42 -8.05 -4.64
N ASP A 85 16.60 -9.33 -4.96
CA ASP A 85 16.78 -9.81 -6.36
C ASP A 85 15.55 -9.56 -7.23
N TYR A 86 14.38 -9.29 -6.62
CA TYR A 86 13.14 -8.96 -7.32
C TYR A 86 13.13 -7.54 -7.90
N CYS A 87 14.00 -6.66 -7.39
CA CYS A 87 14.15 -5.31 -7.93
C CYS A 87 14.59 -5.37 -9.41
N GLY A 88 13.89 -4.64 -10.29
CA GLY A 88 14.13 -4.69 -11.73
C GLY A 88 13.38 -5.80 -12.48
N GLN A 89 12.97 -6.86 -11.79
CA GLN A 89 12.14 -7.92 -12.37
C GLN A 89 10.65 -7.64 -12.17
N LEU A 90 10.28 -7.13 -11.00
CA LEU A 90 8.90 -6.80 -10.65
C LEU A 90 8.64 -5.31 -10.81
N GLN A 91 7.45 -4.99 -11.34
CA GLN A 91 6.91 -3.64 -11.38
C GLN A 91 6.28 -3.27 -10.03
N MET A 92 6.65 -2.11 -9.50
CA MET A 92 6.10 -1.59 -8.25
C MET A 92 5.48 -0.19 -8.42
N THR A 93 4.51 0.15 -7.58
CA THR A 93 3.97 1.51 -7.48
C THR A 93 3.69 1.90 -6.03
N VAL A 94 3.61 3.21 -5.77
CA VAL A 94 3.30 3.79 -4.46
C VAL A 94 2.04 4.65 -4.55
N LEU A 95 1.00 4.27 -3.83
CA LEU A 95 -0.24 5.04 -3.73
C LEU A 95 -0.16 6.04 -2.57
N SER A 96 -0.70 7.23 -2.78
CA SER A 96 -0.78 8.29 -1.77
C SER A 96 -1.99 9.19 -2.03
N SER A 97 -2.41 9.96 -1.01
CA SER A 97 -3.48 10.95 -1.21
C SER A 97 -3.00 12.10 -2.09
N ARG A 98 -3.96 12.85 -2.66
CA ARG A 98 -3.65 14.05 -3.44
C ARG A 98 -2.91 15.09 -2.62
N ASP A 99 -3.05 15.09 -1.29
CA ASP A 99 -2.35 16.03 -0.41
C ASP A 99 -0.85 15.81 -0.36
N TYR A 100 -0.40 14.58 -0.63
CA TYR A 100 1.02 14.25 -0.65
C TYR A 100 1.61 14.21 -2.07
N SER A 101 0.85 13.79 -3.11
CA SER A 101 1.39 13.60 -4.47
C SER A 101 1.01 14.66 -5.51
N CYS A 102 0.12 15.60 -5.22
CA CYS A 102 -0.25 16.60 -6.21
C CYS A 102 0.80 17.72 -6.26
N VAL A 103 1.45 17.86 -7.41
CA VAL A 103 2.42 18.92 -7.72
C VAL A 103 1.79 20.26 -8.08
N ARG A 104 0.48 20.29 -8.39
CA ARG A 104 -0.21 21.54 -8.70
C ARG A 104 -0.36 22.38 -7.45
N GLU A 105 -0.01 23.66 -7.56
CA GLU A 105 -0.23 24.62 -6.48
C GLU A 105 -1.70 24.64 -6.05
N PHE A 106 -1.92 24.62 -4.73
CA PHE A 106 -3.24 24.54 -4.14
C PHE A 106 -3.80 25.92 -3.85
N ASP A 107 -4.85 26.29 -4.59
CA ASP A 107 -5.56 27.55 -4.40
C ASP A 107 -6.57 27.45 -3.24
N LYS A 108 -6.11 27.82 -2.05
CA LYS A 108 -6.91 27.88 -0.82
C LYS A 108 -8.01 28.93 -0.83
N LYS A 109 -7.97 29.92 -1.74
CA LYS A 109 -8.99 30.97 -1.82
C LYS A 109 -10.24 30.46 -2.53
N THR A 110 -10.05 29.64 -3.56
CA THR A 110 -11.14 29.09 -4.38
C THR A 110 -11.64 27.74 -3.87
N TRP A 111 -10.76 26.91 -3.31
CA TRP A 111 -11.08 25.52 -2.95
C TRP A 111 -10.81 25.22 -1.48
N SER A 112 -11.73 24.49 -0.84
CA SER A 112 -11.59 24.03 0.53
C SER A 112 -10.62 22.86 0.66
N THR A 113 -10.67 21.92 -0.30
CA THR A 113 -9.79 20.74 -0.31
C THR A 113 -9.07 20.58 -1.64
N ARG A 114 -7.88 19.99 -1.60
CA ARG A 114 -7.13 19.66 -2.81
C ARG A 114 -7.84 18.61 -3.67
N ASN A 115 -8.65 17.76 -3.04
CA ASN A 115 -9.50 16.80 -3.73
C ASN A 115 -10.54 17.50 -4.62
N ASP A 116 -11.20 18.55 -4.12
CA ASP A 116 -12.20 19.32 -4.89
C ASP A 116 -11.56 20.04 -6.07
N MET A 117 -10.43 20.73 -5.82
CA MET A 117 -9.66 21.39 -6.88
C MET A 117 -9.26 20.41 -7.98
N CYS A 118 -8.69 19.25 -7.60
CA CYS A 118 -8.24 18.26 -8.57
C CYS A 118 -9.41 17.70 -9.40
N ARG A 119 -10.55 17.39 -8.75
CA ARG A 119 -11.75 16.90 -9.46
C ARG A 119 -12.28 17.93 -10.44
N ALA A 120 -12.27 19.22 -10.09
CA ALA A 120 -12.70 20.27 -10.99
C ALA A 120 -11.73 20.46 -12.17
N CYS A 121 -10.42 20.43 -11.92
CA CYS A 121 -9.42 20.65 -12.94
C CYS A 121 -9.26 19.49 -13.94
N VAL A 122 -9.59 18.25 -13.54
CA VAL A 122 -9.49 17.06 -14.40
C VAL A 122 -10.67 16.95 -15.37
N LYS A 123 -11.81 17.58 -15.07
CA LYS A 123 -12.96 17.54 -15.97
C LYS A 123 -12.63 18.29 -17.27
N PRO A 124 -12.89 17.69 -18.44
CA PRO A 124 -12.70 18.36 -19.72
C PRO A 124 -13.60 19.58 -19.82
N TYR A 125 -13.08 20.68 -20.37
CA TYR A 125 -13.84 21.91 -20.56
C TYR A 125 -14.86 21.68 -21.69
N THR A 126 -16.14 21.66 -21.35
CA THR A 126 -17.25 21.55 -22.31
C THR A 126 -17.57 22.92 -22.91
N THR A 127 -16.62 23.54 -23.60
CA THR A 127 -16.96 24.64 -24.51
C THR A 127 -16.84 24.23 -25.95
N LYS A 128 -18.02 23.96 -26.53
CA LYS A 128 -18.42 24.42 -27.87
C LYS A 128 -17.34 24.33 -28.96
N SER A 129 -16.83 23.14 -29.25
CA SER A 129 -16.50 22.73 -30.62
C SER A 129 -16.13 21.24 -30.59
N ILE A 130 -16.70 20.49 -31.52
CA ILE A 130 -16.75 19.02 -31.54
C ILE A 130 -15.42 18.39 -32.01
N GLU A 131 -14.36 19.17 -32.23
CA GLU A 131 -13.21 18.69 -33.02
C GLU A 131 -11.83 18.83 -32.35
N GLN A 132 -11.73 19.37 -31.14
CA GLN A 132 -10.47 19.40 -30.39
C GLN A 132 -10.64 18.64 -29.08
N ARG A 133 -9.71 17.71 -28.80
CA ARG A 133 -9.64 16.99 -27.52
C ARG A 133 -9.79 18.04 -26.42
N ALA A 134 -10.83 17.89 -25.61
CA ALA A 134 -11.10 18.83 -24.53
C ALA A 134 -10.03 18.62 -23.45
N ASP A 135 -8.91 19.34 -23.60
CA ASP A 135 -7.81 19.32 -22.65
C ASP A 135 -8.35 19.70 -21.26
N SER A 136 -7.85 19.02 -20.24
CA SER A 136 -8.26 19.33 -18.87
C SER A 136 -7.62 20.65 -18.43
N ASN A 137 -8.16 21.29 -17.39
CA ASN A 137 -7.51 22.45 -16.78
C ASN A 137 -6.26 22.06 -15.94
N CYS A 138 -5.87 20.78 -15.98
CA CYS A 138 -4.69 20.26 -15.28
C CYS A 138 -3.66 19.75 -16.30
N LYS A 139 -2.70 20.62 -16.63
CA LYS A 139 -1.57 20.30 -17.53
C LYS A 139 -0.84 18.99 -17.16
N TYR A 140 -0.70 18.72 -15.85
CA TYR A 140 -0.07 17.50 -15.36
C TYR A 140 -0.93 16.24 -15.61
N TYR A 141 -2.25 16.36 -15.57
CA TYR A 141 -3.16 15.23 -15.76
C TYR A 141 -3.17 14.76 -17.21
N ASP A 142 -3.16 15.69 -18.16
CA ASP A 142 -3.18 15.35 -19.58
C ASP A 142 -1.92 14.55 -19.96
N ASN A 143 -0.77 14.91 -19.38
CA ASN A 143 0.50 14.21 -19.58
C ASN A 143 0.77 13.06 -18.59
N ARG A 144 -0.22 12.61 -17.81
CA ARG A 144 -0.03 11.60 -16.75
C ARG A 144 0.60 10.27 -17.22
N ALA A 145 0.34 9.86 -18.47
CA ALA A 145 0.81 8.60 -19.02
C ALA A 145 2.32 8.58 -19.32
N SER A 146 2.94 9.75 -19.43
CA SER A 146 4.39 9.87 -19.60
C SER A 146 5.17 9.45 -18.35
N LEU A 147 4.55 9.51 -17.16
CA LEU A 147 5.13 9.00 -15.93
C LEU A 147 4.69 7.55 -15.71
N ASN A 148 5.58 6.62 -15.99
CA ASN A 148 5.33 5.19 -15.94
C ASN A 148 6.59 4.41 -15.48
N HIS A 149 6.47 3.07 -15.36
CA HIS A 149 7.56 2.18 -14.92
C HIS A 149 8.83 2.25 -15.78
N GLN A 150 8.77 2.74 -17.03
CA GLN A 150 9.96 2.89 -17.89
C GLN A 150 10.70 4.21 -17.63
N THR A 151 9.98 5.23 -17.16
CA THR A 151 10.53 6.56 -16.86
C THR A 151 11.04 6.72 -15.43
N LEU A 152 10.66 5.79 -14.56
CA LEU A 152 11.04 5.74 -13.15
C LEU A 152 12.11 4.67 -12.92
N PRO A 153 12.93 4.80 -11.87
CA PRO A 153 13.82 3.72 -11.49
C PRO A 153 13.01 2.47 -11.06
N PRO A 154 13.60 1.26 -11.09
CA PRO A 154 12.88 0.02 -10.77
C PRO A 154 12.25 -0.01 -9.37
N ALA A 155 12.89 0.65 -8.41
CA ALA A 155 12.33 0.92 -7.10
C ALA A 155 12.36 2.43 -6.89
N PHE A 156 11.22 2.99 -6.49
CA PHE A 156 11.08 4.42 -6.25
C PHE A 156 10.18 4.68 -5.05
N ASP A 157 10.49 5.72 -4.30
CA ASP A 157 9.63 6.19 -3.23
C ASP A 157 8.66 7.31 -3.66
N LEU A 158 7.85 7.80 -2.72
CA LEU A 158 6.87 8.83 -3.02
C LEU A 158 7.52 10.17 -3.44
N ASP A 159 8.65 10.53 -2.82
CA ASP A 159 9.31 11.81 -3.06
C ASP A 159 9.99 11.77 -4.44
N GLU A 160 10.60 10.65 -4.81
CA GLU A 160 11.18 10.42 -6.14
C GLU A 160 10.11 10.44 -7.24
N LEU A 161 8.95 9.84 -7.00
CA LEU A 161 7.81 9.90 -7.92
C LEU A 161 7.34 11.34 -8.16
N ILE A 162 7.26 12.15 -7.09
CA ILE A 162 6.86 13.55 -7.18
C ILE A 162 7.89 14.37 -7.95
N ALA A 163 9.17 14.21 -7.60
CA ALA A 163 10.28 14.90 -8.26
C ALA A 163 10.30 14.60 -9.76
N LYS A 164 10.13 13.32 -10.14
CA LYS A 164 10.11 12.95 -11.56
C LYS A 164 8.88 13.51 -12.29
N GLY A 165 7.71 13.48 -11.65
CA GLY A 165 6.50 14.06 -12.21
C GLY A 165 6.58 15.58 -12.40
N GLU A 166 7.26 16.29 -11.49
CA GLU A 166 7.52 17.71 -11.65
C GLU A 166 8.47 17.99 -12.83
N GLU A 167 9.56 17.22 -12.94
CA GLU A 167 10.54 17.32 -14.03
C GLU A 167 9.89 17.17 -15.42
N ILE A 168 9.08 16.13 -15.61
CA ILE A 168 8.45 15.83 -16.92
C ILE A 168 7.04 16.41 -17.08
N ARG A 169 6.58 17.21 -16.11
CA ARG A 169 5.23 17.80 -16.06
C ARG A 169 4.11 16.77 -16.21
N ALA A 170 4.17 15.69 -15.44
CA ALA A 170 3.16 14.63 -15.38
C ALA A 170 2.60 14.49 -13.97
N CYS A 171 1.34 14.09 -13.84
CA CYS A 171 0.67 14.00 -12.54
C CYS A 171 1.09 12.73 -11.76
N PRO A 172 1.81 12.87 -10.63
CA PRO A 172 2.26 11.71 -9.84
C PRO A 172 1.10 10.86 -9.33
N TYR A 173 0.04 11.53 -8.84
CA TYR A 173 -1.14 10.87 -8.27
C TYR A 173 -1.84 9.93 -9.26
N TYR A 174 -2.14 10.41 -10.47
CA TYR A 174 -2.85 9.60 -11.46
C TYR A 174 -1.91 8.62 -12.17
N ALA A 175 -0.63 8.94 -12.32
CA ALA A 175 0.37 8.02 -12.83
C ALA A 175 0.51 6.79 -11.92
N ALA A 176 0.70 6.98 -10.61
CA ALA A 176 0.80 5.88 -9.65
C ALA A 176 -0.45 4.99 -9.63
N ARG A 177 -1.64 5.59 -9.76
CA ARG A 177 -2.91 4.85 -9.88
C ARG A 177 -3.01 4.05 -11.17
N GLY A 178 -2.60 4.63 -12.31
CA GLY A 178 -2.55 3.91 -13.58
C GLY A 178 -1.55 2.75 -13.54
N MET A 179 -0.39 2.95 -12.91
CA MET A 179 0.61 1.90 -12.71
C MET A 179 0.14 0.77 -11.78
N ALA A 180 -0.83 1.02 -10.89
CA ALA A 180 -1.34 0.00 -9.97
C ALA A 180 -2.01 -1.17 -10.68
N ALA A 181 -2.58 -0.96 -11.87
CA ALA A 181 -3.19 -2.03 -12.67
C ALA A 181 -2.16 -3.02 -13.22
N SER A 182 -0.94 -2.57 -13.54
CA SER A 182 0.13 -3.42 -14.08
C SER A 182 1.20 -3.79 -13.04
N ALA A 183 1.09 -3.30 -11.80
CA ALA A 183 2.07 -3.53 -10.75
C ALA A 183 1.93 -4.92 -10.13
N HIS A 184 3.07 -5.52 -9.80
CA HIS A 184 3.15 -6.77 -9.05
C HIS A 184 3.08 -6.50 -7.55
N ILE A 185 3.62 -5.36 -7.10
CA ILE A 185 3.57 -4.91 -5.72
C ILE A 185 3.12 -3.45 -5.62
N VAL A 186 2.14 -3.20 -4.75
CA VAL A 186 1.55 -1.87 -4.52
C VAL A 186 1.78 -1.46 -3.06
N PHE A 187 2.59 -0.43 -2.86
CA PHE A 187 2.81 0.18 -1.54
C PHE A 187 1.76 1.24 -1.27
N CYS A 188 1.05 1.17 -0.16
CA CYS A 188 -0.01 2.14 0.15
C CYS A 188 -0.22 2.36 1.66
N PRO A 189 -0.74 3.53 2.07
CA PRO A 189 -1.19 3.73 3.44
C PRO A 189 -2.37 2.82 3.80
N TYR A 190 -2.51 2.43 5.07
CA TYR A 190 -3.60 1.57 5.54
C TYR A 190 -5.01 2.03 5.12
N ASN A 191 -5.22 3.34 5.02
CA ASN A 191 -6.50 3.90 4.60
C ASN A 191 -6.95 3.39 3.22
N TYR A 192 -6.01 3.04 2.33
CA TYR A 192 -6.32 2.51 0.99
C TYR A 192 -6.80 1.04 1.02
N LEU A 193 -6.49 0.30 2.08
CA LEU A 193 -6.87 -1.10 2.24
C LEU A 193 -8.16 -1.25 3.06
N ILE A 194 -8.32 -0.39 4.07
CA ILE A 194 -9.41 -0.47 5.05
C ILE A 194 -10.66 0.23 4.54
N GLU A 195 -10.54 1.45 4.00
CA GLU A 195 -11.69 2.26 3.60
C GLU A 195 -12.27 1.77 2.27
N PRO A 196 -13.50 1.23 2.25
CA PRO A 196 -14.08 0.66 1.03
C PRO A 196 -14.22 1.69 -0.11
N SER A 197 -14.46 2.96 0.24
CA SER A 197 -14.60 4.07 -0.71
C SER A 197 -13.30 4.39 -1.45
N ILE A 198 -12.15 4.24 -0.78
CA ILE A 198 -10.84 4.47 -1.37
C ILE A 198 -10.40 3.24 -2.15
N ARG A 199 -10.61 2.05 -1.57
CA ARG A 199 -10.28 0.76 -2.17
C ARG A 199 -10.98 0.55 -3.51
N SER A 200 -12.29 0.78 -3.56
CA SER A 200 -13.05 0.64 -4.81
C SER A 200 -12.49 1.51 -5.93
N SER A 201 -12.00 2.72 -5.59
CA SER A 201 -11.42 3.60 -6.59
C SER A 201 -10.12 3.07 -7.18
N VAL A 202 -9.34 2.31 -6.42
CA VAL A 202 -8.05 1.73 -6.89
C VAL A 202 -8.28 0.44 -7.67
N SER A 203 -9.31 -0.33 -7.29
CA SER A 203 -9.63 -1.63 -7.89
C SER A 203 -10.56 -1.57 -9.10
N THR A 204 -11.13 -0.41 -9.46
CA THR A 204 -11.97 -0.28 -10.66
C THR A 204 -11.12 -0.21 -11.93
N GLU A 205 -10.87 -1.40 -12.49
CA GLU A 205 -11.12 -1.71 -13.90
C GLU A 205 -12.07 -2.91 -13.97
#